data_AF-A0A1F8QR52-F1
#
_entry.id   AF-A0A1F8QR52-F1
#
_cell.length_a   1.000
_cell.length_b   1.000
_cell.length_c   1.000
_cell.angle_alpha   90.00
_cell.angle_beta   90.00
_cell.angle_gamma   90.00
#
_symmetry.space_group_name_H-M   'P 1'
#
loop_
_entity.id
_entity.type
_entity.pdbx_description
1 polymer ?
#
loop_
_entity_poly.entity_id
_entity_poly.type
_entity_poly.pdbx_seq_one_letter_code
_entity_poly.pdbx_strand_id
1 'polypeptide(L)'
;MGQLEGQMVSRVDPRTNQEIAQIELGLLVLSVKTSPGAVWAVVGPFEGCGGSGVIRIDPNTNKALGKIPVRCASDIAVGSDNLWVTSFQYREITFWFHSSGIITA
;
A
#
# COMPACT_ATOMS: atom_id res chain seq x y z
N MET A 1 -23.51 -11.23 7.58
CA MET A 1 -22.10 -11.20 7.18
C MET A 1 -21.94 -10.10 6.15
N GLY A 2 -21.62 -8.89 6.60
CA GLY A 2 -21.53 -7.72 5.74
C GLY A 2 -20.18 -7.71 5.03
N GLN A 3 -20.20 -7.49 3.72
CA GLN A 3 -19.03 -7.06 2.97
C GLN A 3 -18.43 -5.87 3.71
N LEU A 4 -17.17 -5.97 4.15
CA LEU A 4 -16.51 -4.87 4.84
C LEU A 4 -16.24 -3.77 3.82
N GLU A 5 -17.17 -2.82 3.70
CA GLU A 5 -16.96 -1.56 2.98
C GLU A 5 -15.66 -0.91 3.51
N GLY A 6 -14.73 -0.57 2.61
CA GLY A 6 -13.46 0.07 2.97
C GLY A 6 -12.17 -0.76 2.78
N GLN A 7 -12.25 -1.96 2.20
CA GLN A 7 -11.06 -2.77 1.84
C GLN A 7 -10.64 -2.64 0.37
N MET A 8 -10.78 -1.43 -0.17
CA MET A 8 -10.54 -1.14 -1.57
C MET A 8 -9.87 0.22 -1.77
N VAL A 9 -9.30 0.41 -2.95
CA VAL A 9 -8.87 1.71 -3.46
C VAL A 9 -9.78 2.10 -4.62
N SER A 10 -10.42 3.25 -4.51
CA SER A 10 -11.21 3.84 -5.60
C SER A 10 -10.34 4.76 -6.45
N ARG A 11 -10.44 4.60 -7.77
CA ARG A 11 -9.85 5.54 -8.72
C ARG A 11 -10.93 6.50 -9.19
N VAL A 12 -10.71 7.79 -9.02
CA VAL A 12 -11.65 8.85 -9.40
C VAL A 12 -11.08 9.68 -10.54
N ASP A 13 -11.89 10.00 -11.55
CA ASP A 13 -11.57 11.02 -12.55
C ASP A 13 -11.71 12.40 -11.89
N PRO A 14 -10.63 13.19 -11.75
CA PRO A 14 -10.68 14.47 -11.07
C PRO A 14 -11.49 15.54 -11.83
N ARG A 15 -11.75 15.37 -13.13
CA ARG A 15 -12.52 16.35 -13.91
C ARG A 15 -14.01 16.22 -13.67
N THR A 16 -14.49 14.99 -13.51
CA THR A 16 -15.92 14.67 -13.37
C THR A 16 -16.29 14.28 -11.94
N ASN A 17 -15.29 14.05 -11.07
CA ASN A 17 -15.46 13.52 -9.72
C ASN A 17 -16.20 12.16 -9.70
N GLN A 18 -16.04 11.37 -10.75
CA GLN A 18 -16.66 10.05 -10.88
C GLN A 18 -15.64 8.95 -10.60
N GLU A 19 -16.08 7.92 -9.88
CA GLU A 19 -15.31 6.69 -9.74
C GLU A 19 -15.25 5.94 -11.08
N ILE A 20 -14.03 5.63 -11.52
CA ILE A 20 -13.75 4.96 -12.80
C ILE A 20 -13.16 3.56 -12.62
N ALA A 21 -12.76 3.18 -11.40
CA ALA A 21 -12.40 1.81 -11.05
C ALA A 21 -12.45 1.61 -9.53
N GLN A 22 -12.73 0.37 -9.12
CA GLN A 22 -12.52 -0.13 -7.77
C GLN A 22 -11.45 -1.21 -7.80
N ILE A 23 -10.49 -1.12 -6.88
CA ILE A 23 -9.41 -2.07 -6.72
C ILE A 23 -9.57 -2.73 -5.36
N GLU A 24 -10.08 -3.96 -5.34
CA GLU A 24 -10.24 -4.73 -4.11
C GLU A 24 -8.89 -5.22 -3.60
N LEU A 25 -8.59 -4.93 -2.34
CA LEU A 25 -7.35 -5.35 -1.68
C LEU A 25 -7.59 -6.39 -0.58
N GLY A 26 -8.84 -6.56 -0.13
CA GLY A 26 -9.22 -7.53 0.90
C GLY A 26 -8.60 -7.26 2.27
N LEU A 27 -8.04 -6.06 2.46
CA LEU A 27 -7.36 -5.60 3.66
C LEU A 27 -7.70 -4.14 3.91
N LEU A 28 -7.69 -3.72 5.17
CA LEU A 28 -7.81 -2.30 5.51
C LEU A 28 -6.68 -1.52 4.85
N VAL A 29 -7.04 -0.42 4.20
CA VAL A 29 -6.11 0.50 3.55
C VAL A 29 -5.86 1.68 4.49
N LEU A 30 -4.60 1.91 4.86
CA LEU A 30 -4.23 3.00 5.76
C LEU A 30 -3.74 4.24 5.04
N SER A 31 -3.01 4.06 3.95
CA SER A 31 -2.35 5.14 3.24
C SER A 31 -2.19 4.76 1.77
N VAL A 32 -2.34 5.75 0.90
CA VAL A 32 -2.09 5.61 -0.54
C VAL A 32 -1.13 6.71 -0.98
N LYS A 33 -0.08 6.35 -1.72
CA LYS A 33 0.85 7.29 -2.36
C LYS A 33 1.10 6.88 -3.81
N THR A 34 1.52 7.86 -4.62
CA THR A 34 1.83 7.64 -6.03
C THR A 34 3.33 7.82 -6.29
N SER A 35 3.84 7.05 -7.23
CA SER A 35 5.16 7.23 -7.84
C SER A 35 5.00 7.17 -9.37
N PRO A 36 6.02 7.54 -10.15
CA PRO A 36 6.01 7.25 -11.58
C PRO A 36 5.71 5.76 -11.83
N GLY A 37 4.64 5.48 -12.57
CA GLY A 37 4.24 4.12 -12.97
C GLY A 37 3.70 3.21 -11.85
N ALA A 38 3.40 3.72 -10.66
CA ALA A 38 2.80 2.90 -9.60
C ALA A 38 1.95 3.69 -8.61
N VAL A 39 0.98 2.98 -8.03
CA VAL A 39 0.26 3.40 -6.81
C VAL A 39 0.66 2.42 -5.70
N TRP A 40 0.88 2.93 -4.49
CA TRP A 40 1.30 2.15 -3.33
C TRP A 40 0.26 2.30 -2.24
N ALA A 41 -0.26 1.17 -1.76
CA ALA A 41 -1.23 1.13 -0.67
C ALA A 41 -0.59 0.46 0.55
N VAL A 42 -0.51 1.17 1.68
CA VAL A 42 -0.22 0.55 2.98
C VAL A 42 -1.48 -0.17 3.41
N VAL A 43 -1.34 -1.46 3.68
CA VAL A 43 -2.45 -2.33 4.05
C VAL A 43 -2.12 -3.11 5.31
N GLY A 44 -3.15 -3.52 6.03
CA GLY A 44 -2.98 -4.48 7.09
C GLY A 44 -4.15 -4.49 8.06
N PRO A 45 -4.43 -5.64 8.69
CA PRO A 45 -5.15 -5.60 9.96
C PRO A 45 -4.17 -5.12 11.03
N PHE A 46 -4.65 -4.37 12.02
CA PHE A 46 -3.78 -4.01 13.15
C PHE A 46 -4.34 -4.55 14.45
N GLU A 47 -4.05 -5.82 14.73
CA GLU A 47 -3.88 -6.28 16.12
C GLU A 47 -2.60 -7.11 16.24
N GLY A 48 -1.62 -6.60 16.98
CA GLY A 48 -0.27 -7.17 17.10
C GLY A 48 0.58 -7.20 15.79
N CYS A 49 -0.04 -6.81 14.67
CA CYS A 49 0.48 -6.47 13.33
C CYS A 49 1.02 -7.57 12.41
N GLY A 50 0.68 -8.84 12.63
CA GLY A 50 0.85 -9.84 11.57
C GLY A 50 -0.03 -9.49 10.36
N GLY A 51 0.50 -9.61 9.15
CA GLY A 51 -0.28 -9.46 7.91
C GLY A 51 -0.34 -8.06 7.29
N SER A 52 0.23 -7.03 7.95
CA SER A 52 0.42 -5.71 7.36
C SER A 52 1.54 -5.68 6.31
N GLY A 53 1.54 -4.64 5.48
CA GLY A 53 2.54 -4.45 4.45
C GLY A 53 2.15 -3.37 3.45
N VAL A 54 2.81 -3.41 2.30
CA VAL A 54 2.58 -2.48 1.19
C VAL A 54 2.16 -3.28 -0.04
N ILE A 55 1.07 -2.88 -0.69
CA ILE A 55 0.66 -3.41 -1.99
C ILE A 55 1.02 -2.41 -3.08
N ARG A 56 1.67 -2.90 -4.13
CA ARG A 56 1.84 -2.15 -5.38
C ARG A 56 0.61 -2.36 -6.26
N ILE A 57 0.07 -1.29 -6.82
CA ILE A 57 -1.04 -1.29 -7.77
C ILE A 57 -0.54 -0.70 -9.10
N ASP A 58 -0.82 -1.40 -10.19
CA ASP A 58 -0.60 -0.92 -11.55
C ASP A 58 -1.72 0.07 -11.94
N PRO A 59 -1.42 1.35 -12.19
CA PRO A 59 -2.42 2.34 -12.55
C PRO A 59 -2.94 2.22 -13.99
N ASN A 60 -2.25 1.48 -14.87
CA ASN A 60 -2.72 1.26 -16.24
C ASN A 60 -3.76 0.14 -16.29
N THR A 61 -3.59 -0.89 -15.44
CA THR A 61 -4.49 -2.05 -15.43
C THR A 61 -5.42 -2.10 -14.23
N ASN A 62 -5.25 -1.22 -13.24
CA ASN A 62 -5.95 -1.24 -11.94
C ASN A 62 -5.81 -2.58 -11.21
N LYS A 63 -4.62 -3.21 -11.27
CA LYS A 63 -4.36 -4.51 -10.64
C LYS A 63 -3.38 -4.39 -9.48
N ALA A 64 -3.70 -5.03 -8.36
CA ALA A 64 -2.73 -5.25 -7.28
C ALA A 64 -1.69 -6.29 -7.73
N LEU A 65 -0.41 -5.94 -7.64
CA LEU A 65 0.71 -6.73 -8.16
C LEU A 65 1.39 -7.61 -7.08
N GLY A 66 1.00 -7.46 -5.82
CA GLY A 66 1.52 -8.25 -4.71
C GLY A 66 1.75 -7.42 -3.44
N LYS A 67 1.80 -8.13 -2.31
CA LYS A 67 2.04 -7.53 -0.99
C LYS A 67 3.47 -7.76 -0.55
N ILE A 68 4.14 -6.67 -0.19
CA ILE A 68 5.43 -6.65 0.47
C ILE A 68 5.18 -6.63 1.99
N PRO A 69 5.53 -7.69 2.73
CA PRO A 69 5.27 -7.76 4.16
C PRO A 69 6.11 -6.71 4.91
N VAL A 70 5.43 -5.86 5.68
CA VAL A 70 6.06 -4.95 6.64
C VAL A 70 5.19 -4.98 7.88
N ARG A 71 5.75 -5.49 8.97
CA ARG A 71 5.01 -5.63 10.22
C ARG A 71 4.75 -4.25 10.83
N CYS A 72 3.53 -4.04 11.33
CA CYS A 72 3.03 -2.75 11.85
C CYS A 72 3.18 -1.57 10.88
N ALA A 73 3.08 -1.78 9.57
CA ALA A 73 3.19 -0.69 8.58
C ALA A 73 2.09 0.36 8.77
N SER A 74 2.42 1.65 8.87
CA SER A 74 1.43 2.72 9.10
C SER A 74 1.31 3.72 7.97
N ASP A 75 2.43 4.16 7.39
CA ASP A 75 2.46 5.11 6.29
C ASP A 75 3.66 4.81 5.38
N ILE A 76 3.64 5.43 4.20
CA ILE A 76 4.67 5.31 3.19
C ILE A 76 5.02 6.69 2.62
N ALA A 77 6.30 6.90 2.35
CA ALA A 77 6.83 8.01 1.58
C ALA A 77 7.60 7.50 0.35
N VAL A 78 7.42 8.19 -0.77
CA VAL A 78 8.05 7.88 -2.05
C VAL A 78 9.16 8.88 -2.31
N GLY A 79 10.40 8.41 -2.42
CA GLY A 79 11.54 9.16 -2.95
C GLY A 79 11.76 8.90 -4.44
N SER A 80 12.80 9.51 -5.03
CA SER A 80 13.15 9.30 -6.44
C SER A 80 13.41 7.83 -6.77
N ASP A 81 14.13 7.14 -5.88
CA ASP A 81 14.63 5.78 -6.10
C ASP A 81 14.31 4.81 -4.95
N ASN A 82 13.63 5.30 -3.91
CA ASN A 82 13.39 4.56 -2.67
C ASN A 82 11.96 4.73 -2.16
N LEU A 83 11.50 3.73 -1.42
CA LEU A 83 10.28 3.80 -0.62
C LEU A 83 10.63 3.66 0.85
N TRP A 84 10.04 4.52 1.67
CA TRP A 84 10.20 4.50 3.11
C TRP A 84 8.86 4.17 3.75
N VAL A 85 8.81 3.16 4.61
CA VAL A 85 7.58 2.73 5.29
C VAL A 85 7.77 2.92 6.78
N THR A 86 6.86 3.62 7.44
CA THR A 86 6.89 3.72 8.90
C THR A 86 6.28 2.48 9.52
N SER A 87 6.90 1.99 10.59
CA SER A 87 6.38 0.91 11.40
C SER A 87 6.44 1.30 12.87
N PHE A 88 5.42 0.92 13.64
CA PHE A 88 5.36 1.15 15.08
C PHE A 88 5.69 -0.10 15.91
N GLN A 89 6.28 -1.13 15.31
CA GLN A 89 6.64 -2.35 16.04
C GLN A 89 7.78 -2.15 17.06
N TYR A 90 8.63 -1.16 16.83
CA TYR A 90 9.69 -0.73 17.73
C TYR A 90 9.71 0.80 17.67
N ARG A 91 10.22 1.48 18.69
CA ARG A 91 10.32 2.96 18.72
C ARG A 91 11.30 3.53 17.66
N GLU A 92 11.50 2.85 16.53
CA GLU A 92 12.46 3.19 15.48
C GLU A 92 11.89 2.92 14.08
N ILE A 93 12.20 3.83 13.17
CA ILE A 93 11.91 3.76 11.74
C ILE A 93 12.94 2.81 11.11
N THR A 94 12.52 1.72 10.45
CA THR A 94 13.44 0.76 9.80
C THR A 94 13.06 0.55 8.33
N PHE A 95 14.07 0.38 7.47
CA PHE A 95 14.04 0.69 6.03
C PHE A 95 14.41 -0.46 5.07
N TRP A 96 14.15 -0.20 3.77
CA TRP A 96 14.84 -0.61 2.51
C TRP A 96 14.02 -1.42 1.49
N PHE A 97 13.72 -0.79 0.34
CA PHE A 97 13.40 -1.46 -0.91
C PHE A 97 14.12 -0.77 -2.07
N HIS A 98 15.08 -1.46 -2.69
CA HIS A 98 15.64 -1.08 -3.99
C HIS A 98 14.71 -1.60 -5.10
N SER A 99 14.70 -0.94 -6.26
CA SER A 99 13.84 -1.25 -7.41
C SER A 99 14.06 -2.65 -8.02
N SER A 100 15.03 -3.43 -7.53
CA SER A 100 15.14 -4.87 -7.73
C SER A 100 14.71 -5.59 -6.44
N GLY A 101 13.57 -6.28 -6.46
CA GLY A 101 12.94 -6.89 -5.28
C GLY A 101 13.72 -8.02 -4.59
N ILE A 102 14.87 -7.71 -4.00
CA ILE A 102 15.65 -8.62 -3.16
C ILE A 102 15.93 -7.91 -1.83
N ILE A 103 15.40 -8.49 -0.75
CA ILE A 103 15.89 -8.28 0.61
C ILE A 103 16.81 -9.47 0.90
N THR A 104 18.06 -9.21 1.30
CA THR A 104 18.88 -10.19 2.02
C THR A 104 18.94 -9.75 3.48
N ALA A 105 18.77 -10.74 4.36
CA ALA A 105 18.61 -10.61 5.82
C ALA A 105 19.85 -10.04 6.53
#